data_AF-A0A9W6XJY2-F1
#
_entry.id   AF-A0A9W6XJY2-F1
#
_cell.length_a   1.000
_cell.length_b   1.000
_cell.length_c   1.000
_cell.angle_alpha   90.00
_cell.angle_beta   90.00
_cell.angle_gamma   90.00
#
_symmetry.space_group_name_H-M   'P 1'
#
loop_
_entity.id
_entity.type
_entity.pdbx_description
1 polymer ?
#
loop_
_entity_poly.entity_id
_entity_poly.type
_entity_poly.pdbx_seq_one_letter_code
_entity_poly.pdbx_strand_id
1 'polypeptide(L)'
;MDVVFLADQVPSSGLQALLLNVRYRRRTTYLKGNLLHERDAKRAHIAEAAAVFILASKRDPQEIEAVDALSILQALAIDKFRFRSSTDYQQHFEQRANGSSDDEDISNDNGTLNGDMEQTKDARQIRCFAEILSLKHTRGLRTITGVEVALNTSQLRAAILARNIVCPGATALLLNLIYSPTERHVAQGRSSRIPWVAEYAGGLQNLIFPVVLPPYFDGLMFENAAEKLYHLCEA
;
A
#
# COMPACT_ATOMS: atom_id res chain seq x y z
N MET A 1 -1.40 0.19 13.92
CA MET A 1 -1.65 -0.43 12.61
C MET A 1 -2.23 -1.81 12.86
N ASP A 2 -3.53 -1.93 12.65
CA ASP A 2 -4.28 -3.18 12.81
C ASP A 2 -4.50 -3.80 11.43
N VAL A 3 -4.51 -5.13 11.37
CA VAL A 3 -4.62 -5.91 10.14
C VAL A 3 -5.89 -6.74 10.21
N VAL A 4 -6.77 -6.56 9.23
CA VAL A 4 -8.02 -7.33 9.10
C VAL A 4 -7.88 -8.30 7.93
N PHE A 5 -8.04 -9.59 8.21
CA PHE A 5 -8.12 -10.64 7.21
C PHE A 5 -9.59 -10.89 6.86
N LEU A 6 -9.92 -10.89 5.57
CA LEU A 6 -11.24 -11.27 5.06
C LEU A 6 -11.07 -12.42 4.08
N ALA A 7 -11.65 -13.58 4.40
CA ALA A 7 -11.62 -14.75 3.54
C ALA A 7 -12.89 -15.59 3.71
N ASP A 8 -13.25 -16.32 2.67
CA ASP A 8 -14.45 -17.16 2.60
C ASP A 8 -14.36 -18.41 3.48
N GLN A 9 -13.14 -18.89 3.75
CA GLN A 9 -12.87 -20.08 4.55
C GLN A 9 -12.55 -19.76 6.01
N VAL A 10 -12.76 -20.75 6.88
CA VAL A 10 -12.35 -20.70 8.30
C VAL A 10 -10.82 -20.81 8.37
N PRO A 11 -10.14 -20.08 9.28
CA PRO A 11 -8.69 -20.19 9.38
C PRO A 11 -8.28 -21.62 9.73
N SER A 12 -7.18 -22.08 9.13
CA SER A 12 -6.58 -23.36 9.49
C SER A 12 -6.09 -23.35 10.94
N SER A 13 -5.94 -24.52 11.56
CA SER A 13 -5.45 -24.65 12.95
C SER A 13 -4.12 -23.94 13.17
N GLY A 14 -3.19 -24.04 12.21
CA GLY A 14 -1.92 -23.34 12.24
C GLY A 14 -2.07 -21.82 12.18
N LEU A 15 -2.94 -21.30 11.31
CA LEU A 15 -3.22 -19.86 11.23
C LEU A 15 -3.90 -19.36 12.51
N GLN A 16 -4.85 -20.13 13.07
CA GLN A 16 -5.51 -19.79 14.33
C GLN A 16 -4.50 -19.70 15.49
N ALA A 17 -3.58 -20.66 15.60
CA ALA A 17 -2.51 -20.62 16.59
C ALA A 17 -1.61 -19.39 16.41
N LEU A 18 -1.29 -19.01 15.16
CA LEU A 18 -0.51 -17.82 14.86
C LEU A 18 -1.24 -16.53 15.27
N LEU A 19 -2.52 -16.40 14.95
CA LEU A 19 -3.35 -15.24 15.31
C LEU A 19 -3.52 -15.11 16.83
N LEU A 20 -3.50 -16.21 17.57
CA LEU A 20 -3.59 -16.21 19.04
C LEU A 20 -2.27 -15.84 19.75
N ASN A 21 -1.15 -15.82 19.03
CA ASN A 21 0.15 -15.46 19.60
C ASN A 21 0.12 -14.03 20.18
N VAL A 22 0.74 -13.82 21.34
CA VAL A 22 0.81 -12.53 22.05
C VAL A 22 1.29 -11.39 21.14
N ARG A 23 2.19 -11.69 20.20
CA ARG A 23 2.73 -10.71 19.25
C ARG A 23 1.68 -10.15 18.28
N TYR A 24 0.65 -10.93 17.93
CA TYR A 24 -0.30 -10.59 16.86
C TYR A 24 -1.74 -10.38 17.37
N ARG A 25 -2.15 -11.08 18.44
CA ARG A 25 -3.53 -11.14 18.93
C ARG A 25 -4.24 -9.79 19.08
N ARG A 26 -3.51 -8.74 19.48
CA ARG A 26 -4.11 -7.39 19.68
C ARG A 26 -4.24 -6.56 18.41
N ARG A 27 -3.58 -6.98 17.32
CA ARG A 27 -3.43 -6.22 16.08
C ARG A 27 -3.97 -6.96 14.85
N THR A 28 -4.50 -8.17 15.02
CA THR A 28 -5.00 -8.99 13.91
C THR A 28 -6.43 -9.44 14.18
N THR A 29 -7.32 -9.20 13.21
CA THR A 29 -8.71 -9.66 13.25
C THR A 29 -8.98 -10.51 12.02
N TYR A 30 -9.60 -11.68 12.18
CA TYR A 30 -10.00 -12.54 11.07
C TYR A 30 -11.52 -12.55 10.93
N LEU A 31 -12.00 -12.21 9.74
CA LEU A 31 -13.41 -12.20 9.38
C LEU A 31 -13.65 -13.25 8.30
N LYS A 32 -14.54 -14.21 8.61
CA LYS A 32 -15.10 -15.07 7.57
C LYS A 32 -16.12 -14.27 6.76
N GLY A 33 -15.92 -14.18 5.46
CA GLY A 33 -16.79 -13.43 4.56
C GLY A 33 -16.21 -13.27 3.15
N ASN A 34 -17.00 -12.67 2.25
CA ASN A 34 -16.60 -12.39 0.88
C ASN A 34 -16.81 -10.90 0.57
N LEU A 35 -15.74 -10.27 0.06
CA LEU A 35 -15.68 -8.85 -0.29
C LEU A 35 -16.77 -8.39 -1.28
N LEU A 36 -17.30 -9.30 -2.10
CA LEU A 36 -18.36 -9.01 -3.05
C LEU A 36 -19.70 -8.67 -2.37
N HIS A 37 -19.88 -9.07 -1.10
CA HIS A 37 -21.07 -8.73 -0.32
C HIS A 37 -20.86 -7.44 0.47
N GLU A 38 -21.75 -6.46 0.28
CA GLU A 38 -21.63 -5.16 0.97
C GLU A 38 -21.65 -5.27 2.50
N ARG A 39 -22.34 -6.29 3.03
CA ARG A 39 -22.35 -6.59 4.47
C ARG A 39 -20.94 -6.88 5.00
N ASP A 40 -20.16 -7.68 4.28
CA ASP A 40 -18.83 -8.08 4.71
C ASP A 40 -17.82 -6.95 4.50
N ALA A 41 -17.99 -6.15 3.45
CA ALA A 41 -17.24 -4.92 3.25
C ALA A 41 -17.44 -3.91 4.41
N LYS A 42 -18.68 -3.74 4.89
CA LYS A 42 -18.97 -2.91 6.06
C LYS A 42 -18.39 -3.49 7.35
N ARG A 43 -18.51 -4.81 7.57
CA ARG A 43 -17.90 -5.51 8.73
C ARG A 43 -16.37 -5.37 8.77
N ALA A 44 -15.74 -5.31 7.60
CA ALA A 44 -14.30 -5.12 7.47
C ALA A 44 -13.88 -3.63 7.50
N HIS A 45 -14.82 -2.70 7.68
CA HIS A 45 -14.56 -1.25 7.72
C HIS A 45 -13.74 -0.73 6.53
N ILE A 46 -14.05 -1.20 5.32
CA ILE A 46 -13.25 -0.88 4.12
C ILE A 46 -13.22 0.62 3.82
N ALA A 47 -14.32 1.33 4.07
CA ALA A 47 -14.40 2.78 3.87
C ALA A 47 -13.36 3.58 4.68
N GLU A 48 -12.92 3.02 5.82
CA GLU A 48 -11.94 3.63 6.73
C GLU A 48 -10.53 3.04 6.56
N ALA A 49 -10.39 2.01 5.72
CA ALA A 49 -9.14 1.30 5.55
C ALA A 49 -8.08 2.18 4.85
N ALA A 50 -6.88 2.23 5.44
CA ALA A 50 -5.76 2.96 4.84
C ALA A 50 -5.21 2.29 3.56
N ALA A 51 -5.39 0.98 3.44
CA ALA A 51 -5.03 0.19 2.27
C ALA A 51 -5.76 -1.15 2.27
N VAL A 52 -5.96 -1.73 1.08
CA VAL A 52 -6.49 -3.08 0.88
C VAL A 52 -5.53 -3.89 0.02
N PHE A 53 -5.26 -5.12 0.44
CA PHE A 53 -4.38 -6.06 -0.26
C PHE A 53 -5.19 -7.26 -0.73
N ILE A 54 -5.27 -7.45 -2.05
CA ILE A 54 -5.89 -8.62 -2.68
C ILE A 54 -4.78 -9.60 -3.05
N LEU A 55 -4.84 -10.80 -2.47
CA LEU A 55 -3.84 -11.84 -2.66
C LEU A 55 -4.42 -12.98 -3.49
N ALA A 56 -3.73 -13.35 -4.57
CA ALA A 56 -4.14 -14.44 -5.44
C ALA A 56 -3.63 -15.79 -4.91
N SER A 57 -4.52 -16.79 -4.85
CA SER A 57 -4.14 -18.16 -4.46
C SER A 57 -3.36 -18.83 -5.59
N LYS A 58 -2.19 -19.40 -5.27
CA LYS A 58 -1.27 -20.03 -6.25
C LYS A 58 -1.35 -21.56 -6.26
N ARG A 59 -2.51 -22.12 -5.89
CA ARG A 59 -2.65 -23.56 -5.64
C ARG A 59 -2.70 -24.38 -6.92
N ASP A 60 -3.43 -23.92 -7.94
CA ASP A 60 -3.64 -24.67 -9.18
C ASP A 60 -3.37 -23.80 -10.44
N PRO A 61 -2.48 -24.24 -11.35
CA PRO A 61 -2.25 -23.58 -12.63
C PRO A 61 -3.49 -23.54 -13.56
N GLN A 62 -4.43 -24.48 -13.44
CA GLN A 62 -5.61 -24.53 -14.32
C GLN A 62 -6.63 -23.43 -14.00
N GLU A 63 -6.62 -22.92 -12.76
CA GLU A 63 -7.58 -21.91 -12.30
C GLU A 63 -7.05 -20.48 -12.37
N ILE A 64 -5.88 -20.25 -12.96
CA ILE A 64 -5.22 -18.93 -13.00
C ILE A 64 -6.16 -17.84 -13.51
N GLU A 65 -6.88 -18.09 -14.61
CA GLU A 65 -7.79 -17.11 -15.20
C GLU A 65 -8.98 -16.82 -14.29
N ALA A 66 -9.54 -17.83 -13.61
CA ALA A 66 -10.64 -17.66 -12.67
C ALA A 66 -10.21 -16.91 -11.41
N VAL A 67 -9.02 -17.21 -10.88
CA VAL A 67 -8.42 -16.53 -9.71
C VAL A 67 -8.14 -15.05 -10.01
N ASP A 68 -7.63 -14.75 -11.21
CA ASP A 68 -7.41 -13.38 -11.65
C ASP A 68 -8.74 -12.62 -11.80
N ALA A 69 -9.72 -13.24 -12.45
CA ALA A 69 -11.05 -12.63 -12.61
C ALA A 69 -11.68 -12.29 -11.25
N LEU A 70 -11.55 -13.18 -10.26
CA LEU A 70 -12.02 -12.92 -8.89
C LEU A 70 -11.26 -11.75 -8.24
N SER A 71 -9.93 -11.71 -8.39
CA SER A 71 -9.10 -10.63 -7.84
C SER A 71 -9.44 -9.27 -8.45
N ILE A 72 -9.72 -9.24 -9.77
CA ILE A 72 -10.18 -8.05 -10.49
C ILE A 72 -11.56 -7.63 -10.00
N LEU A 73 -12.49 -8.57 -9.83
CA LEU A 73 -13.84 -8.29 -9.35
C LEU A 73 -13.82 -7.74 -7.91
N GLN A 74 -12.95 -8.27 -7.06
CA GLN A 74 -12.70 -7.77 -5.72
C GLN A 74 -12.15 -6.33 -5.74
N ALA A 75 -11.24 -6.03 -6.65
CA ALA A 75 -10.74 -4.67 -6.84
C ALA A 75 -11.84 -3.69 -7.29
N LEU A 76 -12.67 -4.10 -8.25
CA LEU A 76 -13.84 -3.33 -8.68
C LEU A 76 -14.84 -3.09 -7.55
N ALA A 77 -15.05 -4.09 -6.70
CA ALA A 77 -15.92 -3.95 -5.53
C ALA A 77 -15.40 -2.87 -4.58
N ILE A 78 -14.08 -2.79 -4.34
CA ILE A 78 -13.45 -1.73 -3.53
C ILE A 78 -13.61 -0.38 -4.22
N ASP A 79 -13.42 -0.31 -5.54
CA ASP A 79 -13.53 0.93 -6.30
C ASP A 79 -14.94 1.53 -6.22
N LYS A 80 -15.97 0.67 -6.26
CA LYS A 80 -17.36 1.07 -5.98
C LYS A 80 -17.50 1.72 -4.58
N PHE A 81 -16.81 1.22 -3.55
CA PHE A 81 -16.85 1.82 -2.21
C PHE A 81 -16.10 3.17 -2.14
N ARG A 82 -15.03 3.35 -2.93
CA ARG A 82 -14.34 4.65 -3.06
C ARG A 82 -15.24 5.71 -3.69
N PHE A 83 -16.04 5.31 -4.69
CA PHE A 83 -16.96 6.22 -5.36
C PHE A 83 -18.11 6.64 -4.44
N ARG A 84 -18.71 5.69 -3.71
CA ARG A 84 -19.83 5.97 -2.79
C ARG A 84 -19.44 6.92 -1.67
N SER A 85 -18.27 6.74 -1.05
CA SER A 85 -17.82 7.68 -0.02
C SER A 85 -17.68 9.10 -0.55
N SER A 86 -17.26 9.28 -1.81
CA SER A 86 -17.15 10.59 -2.45
C SER A 86 -18.51 11.25 -2.69
N THR A 87 -19.51 10.47 -3.13
CA THR A 87 -20.87 10.98 -3.39
C THR A 87 -21.63 11.31 -2.11
N ASP A 88 -21.46 10.50 -1.05
CA ASP A 88 -22.09 10.74 0.25
C ASP A 88 -21.60 12.08 0.88
N TYR A 89 -20.33 12.46 0.66
CA TYR A 89 -19.83 13.79 1.04
C TYR A 89 -20.48 14.93 0.26
N GLN A 90 -20.74 14.75 -1.05
CA GLN A 90 -21.41 15.74 -1.89
C GLN A 90 -22.89 15.95 -1.48
N GLN A 91 -23.62 14.88 -1.18
CA GLN A 91 -25.02 14.99 -0.74
C GLN A 91 -25.16 15.64 0.64
N HIS A 92 -24.23 15.37 1.57
CA HIS A 92 -24.20 16.05 2.87
C HIS A 92 -23.85 17.54 2.74
N PHE A 93 -23.09 17.94 1.72
CA PHE A 93 -22.80 19.34 1.43
C PHE A 93 -24.01 20.06 0.80
N GLU A 94 -24.68 19.43 -0.16
CA GLU A 94 -25.87 19.97 -0.84
C GLU A 94 -27.09 20.08 0.09
N GLN A 95 -27.31 19.12 1.00
CA GLN A 95 -28.39 19.22 1.99
C GLN A 95 -28.16 20.31 3.04
N ARG A 96 -26.89 20.67 3.31
CA ARG A 96 -26.55 21.78 4.20
C ARG A 96 -26.70 23.14 3.52
N ALA A 97 -26.54 23.20 2.20
CA ALA A 97 -26.78 24.39 1.38
C ALA A 97 -28.27 24.62 1.09
N ASN A 98 -29.08 23.57 0.97
CA ASN A 98 -30.53 23.66 0.73
C ASN A 98 -31.37 23.73 2.02
N GLY A 99 -30.73 23.87 3.20
CA GLY A 99 -31.39 23.95 4.50
C GLY A 99 -31.65 25.36 5.03
N SER A 100 -31.39 26.43 4.25
CA SER A 100 -31.71 27.81 4.65
C SER A 100 -32.86 28.39 3.81
N SER A 101 -34.08 28.08 4.23
CA SER A 101 -35.23 28.94 3.97
C SER A 101 -35.82 29.29 5.33
N ASP A 102 -36.05 30.58 5.52
CA ASP A 102 -36.74 31.22 6.65
C ASP A 102 -35.84 31.57 7.85
N ASP A 103 -35.10 32.68 7.72
CA ASP A 103 -35.49 33.97 8.34
C ASP A 103 -34.54 35.09 7.90
N GLU A 104 -35.12 36.19 7.41
CA GLU A 104 -34.41 37.44 7.10
C GLU A 104 -33.99 38.14 8.40
N ASP A 105 -32.71 38.52 8.49
CA ASP A 105 -32.34 39.78 9.15
C ASP A 105 -31.16 40.42 8.41
N ILE A 106 -31.46 41.56 7.80
CA ILE A 106 -30.52 42.40 7.07
C ILE A 106 -29.69 43.20 8.08
N SER A 107 -28.39 42.93 8.14
CA SER A 107 -27.41 43.96 8.50
C SER A 107 -26.19 43.83 7.60
N ASN A 108 -26.04 44.83 6.74
CA ASN A 108 -24.88 45.04 5.87
C ASN A 108 -23.65 45.34 6.73
N ASP A 109 -22.61 44.51 6.60
CA ASP A 109 -21.25 44.97 6.81
C ASP A 109 -20.33 44.41 5.72
N ASN A 110 -19.85 45.31 4.86
CA ASN A 110 -18.90 45.03 3.79
C ASN A 110 -17.49 45.03 4.40
N GLY A 111 -17.00 43.85 4.77
CA GLY A 111 -15.63 43.63 5.21
C GLY A 111 -14.93 42.59 4.34
N THR A 112 -14.24 43.04 3.30
CA THR A 112 -13.36 42.25 2.44
C THR A 112 -12.24 41.59 3.24
N LEU A 113 -12.28 40.26 3.41
CA LEU A 113 -11.11 39.44 3.71
C LEU A 113 -11.17 38.15 2.89
N ASN A 114 -10.60 38.22 1.69
CA ASN A 114 -10.09 37.07 0.97
C ASN A 114 -8.95 36.45 1.81
N GLY A 115 -9.07 35.18 2.15
CA GLY A 115 -8.07 34.43 2.90
C GLY A 115 -8.36 32.94 2.87
N ASP A 116 -7.85 32.30 1.81
CA ASP A 116 -7.34 30.92 1.79
C ASP A 116 -8.33 29.82 2.20
N MET A 117 -9.38 29.70 1.41
CA MET A 117 -10.23 28.52 1.32
C MET A 117 -9.55 27.46 0.44
N GLU A 118 -8.44 26.90 0.91
CA GLU A 118 -7.75 25.79 0.26
C GLU A 118 -7.22 24.78 1.29
N GLN A 119 -8.08 24.38 2.23
CA GLN A 119 -7.95 23.07 2.86
C GLN A 119 -8.67 22.05 1.98
N THR A 120 -7.98 21.64 0.92
CA THR A 120 -8.22 20.40 0.20
C THR A 120 -8.23 19.27 1.22
N LYS A 121 -9.42 18.94 1.75
CA LYS A 121 -9.67 17.64 2.37
C LYS A 121 -9.52 16.62 1.26
N ASP A 122 -8.28 16.17 1.03
CA ASP A 122 -7.98 14.95 0.30
C ASP A 122 -8.84 13.86 0.93
N ALA A 123 -9.95 13.53 0.28
CA ALA A 123 -10.78 12.41 0.63
C ALA A 123 -9.86 11.20 0.57
N ARG A 124 -9.40 10.72 1.73
CA ARG A 124 -8.33 9.73 1.87
C ARG A 124 -8.68 8.53 1.00
N GLN A 125 -8.07 8.47 -0.17
CA GLN A 125 -8.47 7.52 -1.19
C GLN A 125 -7.92 6.16 -0.77
N ILE A 126 -8.79 5.15 -0.66
CA ILE A 126 -8.38 3.81 -0.26
C ILE A 126 -7.39 3.29 -1.31
N ARG A 127 -6.18 2.96 -0.86
CA ARG A 127 -5.12 2.40 -1.71
C ARG A 127 -5.34 0.91 -1.88
N CYS A 128 -5.58 0.46 -3.11
CA CYS A 128 -5.77 -0.94 -3.41
C CYS A 128 -4.53 -1.52 -4.10
N PHE A 129 -4.00 -2.60 -3.55
CA PHE A 129 -2.88 -3.38 -4.08
C PHE A 129 -3.40 -4.78 -4.41
N ALA A 130 -3.16 -5.26 -5.62
CA ALA A 130 -3.65 -6.57 -6.05
C ALA A 130 -2.53 -7.42 -6.64
N GLU A 131 -2.54 -8.70 -6.32
CA GLU A 131 -1.73 -9.69 -7.03
C GLU A 131 -2.52 -10.26 -8.23
N ILE A 132 -1.89 -10.29 -9.41
CA ILE A 132 -2.45 -10.85 -10.64
C ILE A 132 -1.45 -11.87 -11.20
N LEU A 133 -1.91 -13.09 -11.43
CA LEU A 133 -1.08 -14.23 -11.82
C LEU A 133 -0.80 -14.26 -13.33
N SER A 134 -1.77 -13.88 -14.17
CA SER A 134 -1.61 -13.80 -15.61
C SER A 134 -0.99 -12.48 -16.06
N LEU A 135 -0.21 -12.53 -17.13
CA LEU A 135 0.33 -11.34 -17.79
C LEU A 135 -0.65 -10.69 -18.77
N LYS A 136 -1.73 -11.40 -19.13
CA LYS A 136 -2.71 -10.93 -20.13
C LYS A 136 -3.59 -9.80 -19.61
N HIS A 137 -3.94 -9.84 -18.32
CA HIS A 137 -4.97 -8.99 -17.72
C HIS A 137 -4.43 -7.72 -17.05
N THR A 138 -3.14 -7.40 -17.20
CA THR A 138 -2.50 -6.28 -16.49
C THR A 138 -2.61 -4.94 -17.22
N ARG A 139 -2.76 -4.95 -18.55
CA ARG A 139 -2.87 -3.72 -19.34
C ARG A 139 -4.23 -3.05 -19.10
N GLY A 140 -4.20 -1.78 -18.72
CA GLY A 140 -5.42 -0.99 -18.47
C GLY A 140 -6.12 -1.30 -17.14
N LEU A 141 -5.62 -2.26 -16.35
CA LEU A 141 -6.27 -2.67 -15.09
C LEU A 141 -6.37 -1.51 -14.09
N ARG A 142 -5.32 -0.68 -14.01
CA ARG A 142 -5.32 0.53 -13.18
C ARG A 142 -6.44 1.50 -13.56
N THR A 143 -6.71 1.66 -14.84
CA THR A 143 -7.77 2.56 -15.34
C THR A 143 -9.16 2.00 -15.02
N ILE A 144 -9.33 0.68 -15.16
CA ILE A 144 -10.63 0.02 -15.01
C ILE A 144 -11.01 -0.19 -13.53
N THR A 145 -10.03 -0.53 -12.69
CA THR A 145 -10.27 -0.95 -11.29
C THR A 145 -9.82 0.08 -10.26
N GLY A 146 -9.14 1.14 -10.69
CA GLY A 146 -8.57 2.12 -9.78
C GLY A 146 -7.47 1.58 -8.85
N VAL A 147 -6.99 0.35 -9.08
CA VAL A 147 -5.90 -0.29 -8.32
C VAL A 147 -4.60 0.50 -8.52
N GLU A 148 -3.94 0.82 -7.41
CA GLU A 148 -2.71 1.60 -7.42
C GLU A 148 -1.55 0.79 -8.00
N VAL A 149 -1.44 -0.47 -7.57
CA VAL A 149 -0.40 -1.41 -8.03
C VAL A 149 -0.99 -2.80 -8.24
N ALA A 150 -0.82 -3.33 -9.45
CA ALA A 150 -1.07 -4.72 -9.78
C ALA A 150 0.26 -5.44 -9.93
N LEU A 151 0.53 -6.45 -9.09
CA LEU A 151 1.79 -7.18 -9.05
C LEU A 151 1.64 -8.57 -9.63
N ASN A 152 2.50 -8.91 -10.59
CA ASN A 152 2.71 -10.29 -11.02
C ASN A 152 3.96 -10.85 -10.34
N THR A 153 3.78 -11.65 -9.30
CA THR A 153 4.93 -12.14 -8.52
C THR A 153 5.80 -13.13 -9.29
N SER A 154 5.23 -13.90 -10.22
CA SER A 154 5.99 -14.84 -11.06
C SER A 154 6.92 -14.08 -12.01
N GLN A 155 6.42 -13.02 -12.63
CA GLN A 155 7.23 -12.15 -13.48
C GLN A 155 8.29 -11.40 -12.69
N LEU A 156 7.94 -10.86 -11.53
CA LEU A 156 8.90 -10.19 -10.65
C LEU A 156 10.01 -11.14 -10.20
N ARG A 157 9.66 -12.37 -9.80
CA ARG A 157 10.63 -13.42 -9.45
C ARG A 157 11.55 -13.74 -10.62
N ALA A 158 10.99 -13.96 -11.81
CA ALA A 158 11.78 -14.24 -13.01
C ALA A 158 12.72 -13.08 -13.37
N ALA A 159 12.24 -11.84 -13.27
CA ALA A 159 13.04 -10.64 -13.54
C ALA A 159 14.19 -10.48 -12.54
N ILE A 160 13.94 -10.68 -11.24
CA ILE A 160 14.98 -10.63 -10.20
C ILE A 160 16.03 -11.72 -10.45
N LEU A 161 15.60 -12.96 -10.71
CA LEU A 161 16.50 -14.08 -10.99
C LEU A 161 17.34 -13.85 -12.25
N ALA A 162 16.74 -13.30 -13.30
CA ALA A 162 17.46 -12.97 -14.53
C ALA A 162 18.60 -11.97 -14.31
N ARG A 163 18.52 -11.08 -13.29
CA ARG A 163 19.62 -10.15 -12.97
C ARG A 163 20.89 -10.86 -12.51
N ASN A 164 20.79 -12.08 -11.95
CA ASN A 164 21.98 -12.85 -11.58
C ASN A 164 22.84 -13.25 -12.78
N ILE A 165 22.27 -13.31 -13.99
CA ILE A 165 23.02 -13.62 -15.22
C ILE A 165 24.03 -12.50 -15.54
N VAL A 166 23.68 -11.26 -15.23
CA VAL A 166 24.52 -10.08 -15.49
C VAL A 166 25.48 -9.81 -14.32
N CYS A 167 24.99 -9.93 -13.08
CA CYS A 167 25.76 -9.65 -11.89
C CYS A 167 25.50 -10.71 -10.81
N PRO A 168 26.51 -11.54 -10.45
CA PRO A 168 26.40 -12.49 -9.36
C PRO A 168 26.04 -11.77 -8.05
N GLY A 169 25.07 -12.30 -7.31
CA GLY A 169 24.61 -11.71 -6.05
C GLY A 169 23.57 -10.59 -6.18
N ALA A 170 23.21 -10.17 -7.40
CA ALA A 170 22.18 -9.14 -7.61
C ALA A 170 20.83 -9.50 -6.97
N THR A 171 20.40 -10.76 -7.03
CA THR A 171 19.18 -11.22 -6.33
C THR A 171 19.29 -11.03 -4.83
N ALA A 172 20.43 -11.37 -4.21
CA ALA A 172 20.60 -11.22 -2.77
C ALA A 172 20.53 -9.74 -2.37
N LEU A 173 21.21 -8.87 -3.13
CA LEU A 173 21.15 -7.42 -2.92
C LEU A 173 19.72 -6.88 -3.04
N LEU A 174 19.02 -7.20 -4.13
CA LEU A 174 17.66 -6.72 -4.37
C LEU A 174 16.68 -7.20 -3.29
N LEU A 175 16.77 -8.47 -2.87
CA LEU A 175 15.92 -9.00 -1.81
C LEU A 175 16.22 -8.35 -0.46
N ASN A 176 17.48 -8.05 -0.16
CA ASN A 176 17.85 -7.32 1.06
C ASN A 176 17.36 -5.87 1.06
N LEU A 177 17.28 -5.21 -0.09
CA LEU A 177 16.76 -3.84 -0.21
C LEU A 177 15.23 -3.76 -0.13
N ILE A 178 14.53 -4.78 -0.63
CA ILE A 178 13.07 -4.88 -0.57
C ILE A 178 12.60 -5.36 0.80
N TYR A 179 13.42 -6.14 1.49
CA TYR A 179 13.14 -6.64 2.83
C TYR A 179 13.61 -5.65 3.89
N SER A 180 12.74 -5.34 4.86
CA SER A 180 13.14 -4.58 6.05
C SER A 180 13.42 -5.54 7.21
N PRO A 181 14.69 -5.81 7.55
CA PRO A 181 15.02 -6.69 8.66
C PRO A 181 14.66 -6.06 10.00
N THR A 182 14.30 -6.90 10.97
CA THR A 182 14.13 -6.42 12.35
C THR A 182 15.49 -6.04 12.93
N GLU A 183 15.57 -4.87 13.57
CA GLU A 183 16.78 -4.34 14.20
C GLU A 183 17.50 -5.38 15.08
N ARG A 184 16.75 -6.21 15.82
CA ARG A 184 17.30 -7.31 16.63
C ARG A 184 18.12 -8.33 15.83
N HIS A 185 17.65 -8.72 14.65
CA HIS A 185 18.38 -9.68 13.80
C HIS A 185 19.66 -9.07 13.24
N VAL A 186 19.60 -7.79 12.87
CA VAL A 186 20.78 -7.04 12.41
C VAL A 186 21.81 -6.92 13.53
N ALA A 187 21.40 -6.52 14.73
CA ALA A 187 22.26 -6.42 15.90
C ALA A 187 22.93 -7.77 16.24
N GLN A 188 22.16 -8.86 16.25
CA GLN A 188 22.68 -10.20 16.48
C GLN A 188 23.72 -10.60 15.42
N GLY A 189 23.46 -10.31 14.15
CA GLY A 189 24.39 -10.57 13.05
C GLY A 189 25.69 -9.77 13.18
N ARG A 190 25.59 -8.49 13.56
CA ARG A 190 26.75 -7.61 13.78
C ARG A 190 27.61 -8.04 14.97
N SER A 191 27.02 -8.63 16.00
CA SER A 191 27.75 -9.22 17.14
C SER A 191 28.36 -10.60 16.83
N SER A 192 28.21 -11.11 15.61
CA SER A 192 28.81 -12.38 15.21
C SER A 192 30.34 -12.30 15.26
N ARG A 193 30.98 -13.38 15.71
CA ARG A 193 32.45 -13.51 15.71
C ARG A 193 33.03 -13.75 14.32
N ILE A 194 32.18 -13.98 13.32
CA ILE A 194 32.57 -14.27 11.95
C ILE A 194 32.58 -12.95 11.15
N PRO A 195 33.74 -12.46 10.66
CA PRO A 195 33.85 -11.12 10.08
C PRO A 195 32.89 -10.86 8.91
N TRP A 196 32.78 -11.79 7.96
CA TRP A 196 31.89 -11.61 6.80
C TRP A 196 30.41 -11.55 7.20
N VAL A 197 30.02 -12.23 8.29
CA VAL A 197 28.63 -12.19 8.80
C VAL A 197 28.34 -10.83 9.43
N ALA A 198 29.30 -10.29 10.18
CA ALA A 198 29.16 -8.98 10.79
C ALA A 198 29.06 -7.86 9.73
N GLU A 199 29.88 -7.95 8.68
CA GLU A 199 29.85 -7.03 7.54
C GLU A 199 28.53 -7.14 6.74
N TYR A 200 28.12 -8.37 6.42
CA TYR A 200 26.84 -8.63 5.74
C TYR A 200 25.66 -8.09 6.55
N ALA A 201 25.66 -8.31 7.86
CA ALA A 201 24.64 -7.77 8.76
C ALA A 201 24.67 -6.23 8.79
N GLY A 202 25.85 -5.61 8.67
CA GLY A 202 25.98 -4.17 8.46
C GLY A 202 25.26 -3.72 7.19
N GLY A 203 25.45 -4.41 6.06
CA GLY A 203 24.79 -4.08 4.79
C GLY A 203 23.26 -4.28 4.78
N LEU A 204 22.73 -5.16 5.63
CA LEU A 204 21.28 -5.39 5.77
C LEU A 204 20.50 -4.16 6.27
N GLN A 205 21.17 -3.16 6.84
CA GLN A 205 20.53 -1.93 7.28
C GLN A 205 20.16 -0.98 6.12
N ASN A 206 20.68 -1.23 4.92
CA ASN A 206 20.46 -0.39 3.76
C ASN A 206 19.03 -0.57 3.24
N LEU A 207 18.32 0.56 3.09
CA LEU A 207 16.92 0.61 2.66
C LEU A 207 16.74 1.67 1.57
N ILE A 208 15.69 1.50 0.76
CA ILE A 208 15.34 2.45 -0.30
C ILE A 208 14.31 3.44 0.24
N PHE A 209 14.59 4.73 0.15
CA PHE A 209 13.68 5.80 0.56
C PHE A 209 13.36 6.72 -0.63
N PRO A 210 12.08 7.04 -0.87
CA PRO A 210 11.71 8.13 -1.76
C PRO A 210 12.02 9.45 -1.05
N VAL A 211 12.77 10.33 -1.72
CA VAL A 211 13.14 11.66 -1.20
C VAL A 211 12.91 12.68 -2.30
N VAL A 212 12.29 13.81 -1.94
CA VAL A 212 12.25 15.00 -2.81
C VAL A 212 13.53 15.77 -2.58
N LEU A 213 14.32 15.99 -3.63
CA LEU A 213 15.58 16.72 -3.52
C LEU A 213 15.31 18.20 -3.21
N PRO A 214 16.09 18.82 -2.30
CA PRO A 214 16.00 20.24 -2.04
C PRO A 214 16.31 21.09 -3.29
N PRO A 215 15.76 22.31 -3.40
CA PRO A 215 15.99 23.21 -4.54
C PRO A 215 17.47 23.56 -4.79
N TYR A 216 18.34 23.37 -3.79
CA TYR A 216 19.80 23.54 -3.95
C TYR A 216 20.39 22.62 -5.04
N PHE A 217 19.74 21.50 -5.34
CA PHE A 217 20.17 20.58 -6.40
C PHE A 217 19.56 20.92 -7.77
N ASP A 218 18.71 21.96 -7.87
CA ASP A 218 18.09 22.35 -9.13
C ASP A 218 19.14 22.83 -10.14
N GLY A 219 19.08 22.29 -11.36
CA GLY A 219 20.02 22.59 -12.44
C GLY A 219 21.37 21.89 -12.34
N LEU A 220 21.64 21.12 -11.27
CA LEU A 220 22.84 20.26 -11.21
C LEU A 220 22.64 18.99 -12.04
N MET A 221 23.72 18.51 -12.64
CA MET A 221 23.76 17.17 -13.24
C MET A 221 23.62 16.10 -12.14
N PHE A 222 22.95 14.99 -12.46
CA PHE A 222 22.72 13.90 -11.51
C PHE A 222 24.01 13.39 -10.86
N GLU A 223 25.08 13.30 -11.64
CA GLU A 223 26.42 12.84 -11.21
C GLU A 223 26.96 13.70 -10.06
N ASN A 224 26.97 15.02 -10.26
CA ASN A 224 27.44 16.00 -9.28
C ASN A 224 26.54 16.02 -8.02
N ALA A 225 25.24 15.81 -8.19
CA ALA A 225 24.30 15.73 -7.09
C ALA A 225 24.53 14.47 -6.25
N ALA A 226 24.73 13.31 -6.90
CA ALA A 226 24.98 12.04 -6.24
C ALA A 226 26.31 12.04 -5.46
N GLU A 227 27.37 12.59 -6.04
CA GLU A 227 28.67 12.74 -5.36
C GLU A 227 28.55 13.61 -4.10
N LYS A 228 27.91 14.79 -4.23
CA LYS A 228 27.66 15.67 -3.08
C LYS A 228 26.84 14.98 -2.00
N LEU A 229 25.78 14.27 -2.37
CA LEU A 229 24.92 13.56 -1.41
C LEU A 229 25.68 12.44 -0.69
N TYR A 230 26.52 11.70 -1.40
CA TYR A 230 27.32 10.63 -0.79
C TYR A 230 28.24 11.20 0.30
N HIS A 231 28.99 12.26 -0.01
CA HIS A 231 29.93 12.86 0.96
C HIS A 231 29.26 13.64 2.08
N LEU A 232 28.11 14.29 1.84
CA LEU A 232 27.39 15.04 2.87
C LEU A 232 26.74 14.13 3.92
N CYS A 233 26.32 12.92 3.54
CA CYS A 233 25.67 11.96 4.43
C CYS A 233 26.66 11.00 5.13
N GLU A 234 27.95 11.07 4.84
CA GLU A 234 29.00 10.23 5.45
C GLU A 234 29.57 10.81 6.77
N ALA A 235 29.05 11.96 7.23
CA ALA A 235 29.40 12.64 8.49
C ALA A 235 28.32 12.47 9.57
#